data_AF-A0A2E4Y9H9-F1
#
_entry.id   AF-A0A2E4Y9H9-F1
#
_cell.length_a   1.000
_cell.length_b   1.000
_cell.length_c   1.000
_cell.angle_alpha   90.00
_cell.angle_beta   90.00
_cell.angle_gamma   90.00
#
_symmetry.space_group_name_H-M   'P 1'
#
loop_
_entity.id
_entity.type
_entity.pdbx_description
1 polymer ?
#
loop_
_entity_poly.entity_id
_entity_poly.type
_entity_poly.pdbx_seq_one_letter_code
_entity_poly.pdbx_strand_id
1 'polypeptide(L)'
;MFRWANPTGQMQGTFLEWTDKHTESFQSLLTEVGQVCILIETKIDEFNPYGFEKISASIITALGKLNYVEGQQYIIMQVPNITKAIND
;
A
#
# COMPACT_ATOMS: atom_id res chain seq x y z
N MET A 1 15.52 -2.16 5.94
CA MET A 1 15.64 -2.08 4.48
C MET A 1 14.86 -3.23 3.89
N PHE A 2 13.95 -2.91 2.98
CA PHE A 2 13.08 -3.88 2.33
C PHE A 2 13.92 -4.86 1.50
N ARG A 3 13.60 -6.15 1.58
CA ARG A 3 14.31 -7.20 0.83
C ARG A 3 13.32 -8.01 0.02
N TRP A 4 13.43 -7.95 -1.30
CA TRP A 4 12.52 -8.63 -2.23
C TRP A 4 12.41 -10.16 -2.05
N ALA A 5 13.45 -10.80 -1.49
CA ALA A 5 13.46 -12.23 -1.23
C ALA A 5 12.85 -12.63 0.14
N ASN A 6 12.54 -11.67 1.02
CA ASN A 6 11.97 -11.96 2.32
C ASN A 6 10.43 -12.13 2.23
N PRO A 7 9.81 -12.87 3.18
CA PRO A 7 8.36 -12.89 3.33
C PRO A 7 7.78 -11.47 3.36
N THR A 8 6.65 -11.25 2.69
CA THR A 8 6.05 -9.92 2.53
C THR A 8 4.54 -9.99 2.68
N GLY A 9 3.98 -9.19 3.58
CA GLY A 9 2.53 -9.01 3.67
C GLY A 9 2.03 -8.12 2.53
N GLN A 10 0.85 -8.40 1.98
CA GLN A 10 0.27 -7.62 0.89
C GLN A 10 -0.93 -6.81 1.38
N MET A 11 -0.99 -5.54 0.99
CA MET A 11 -2.19 -4.71 1.00
C MET A 11 -2.52 -4.32 -0.43
N GLN A 12 -3.79 -4.40 -0.84
CA GLN A 12 -4.22 -4.02 -2.19
C GLN A 12 -5.53 -3.24 -2.15
N GLY A 13 -5.61 -2.16 -2.92
CA GLY A 13 -6.81 -1.34 -3.04
C GLY A 13 -6.56 0.00 -3.73
N THR A 14 -7.61 0.80 -3.90
CA THR A 14 -7.51 2.14 -4.51
C THR A 14 -7.00 3.21 -3.54
N PHE A 15 -7.22 3.01 -2.23
CA PHE A 15 -6.76 3.89 -1.15
C PHE A 15 -7.03 5.39 -1.39
N LEU A 16 -8.21 5.71 -1.95
CA LEU A 16 -8.67 7.09 -2.18
C LEU A 16 -8.38 8.03 -1.00
N GLU A 17 -8.67 7.52 0.20
CA GLU A 17 -8.26 8.11 1.46
C GLU A 17 -7.51 7.06 2.28
N TRP A 18 -6.35 7.45 2.82
CA TRP A 18 -5.66 6.64 3.82
C TRP A 18 -6.29 6.93 5.18
N THR A 19 -6.70 5.88 5.89
CA THR A 19 -7.49 5.98 7.13
C THR A 19 -6.78 5.23 8.25
N ASP A 20 -7.20 5.44 9.49
CA ASP A 20 -6.62 4.76 10.65
C ASP A 20 -6.73 3.23 10.55
N LYS A 21 -7.82 2.70 9.98
CA LYS A 21 -7.98 1.27 9.73
C LYS A 21 -6.94 0.71 8.76
N HIS A 22 -6.53 1.50 7.75
CA HIS A 22 -5.45 1.12 6.83
C HIS A 22 -4.12 1.06 7.59
N THR A 23 -3.86 2.02 8.47
CA THR A 23 -2.68 2.03 9.34
C THR A 23 -2.66 0.83 10.30
N GLU A 24 -3.78 0.50 10.94
CA GLU A 24 -3.90 -0.68 11.82
C GLU A 24 -3.59 -1.97 11.07
N SER A 25 -4.16 -2.14 9.86
CA SER A 25 -3.91 -3.30 9.00
C SER A 25 -2.44 -3.38 8.58
N PHE A 26 -1.84 -2.25 8.22
CA PHE A 26 -0.42 -2.15 7.90
C PHE A 26 0.46 -2.58 9.07
N GLN A 27 0.15 -2.12 10.29
CA GLN A 27 0.91 -2.45 11.49
C GLN A 27 0.77 -3.93 11.87
N SER A 28 -0.40 -4.54 11.70
CA SER A 28 -0.58 -5.99 11.91
C SER A 28 0.30 -6.78 10.96
N LEU A 29 0.21 -6.50 9.65
CA LEU A 29 1.01 -7.17 8.63
C LEU A 29 2.52 -6.98 8.86
N LEU A 30 2.93 -5.78 9.22
CA LEU A 30 4.33 -5.49 9.51
C LEU A 30 4.83 -6.27 10.74
N THR A 31 4.00 -6.41 11.77
CA THR A 31 4.32 -7.18 12.99
C THR A 31 4.41 -8.67 12.69
N GLU A 32 3.50 -9.20 11.88
CA GLU A 32 3.42 -10.63 11.55
C GLU A 32 4.50 -11.08 10.55
N VAL A 33 4.78 -10.26 9.54
CA VAL A 33 5.60 -10.67 8.38
C VAL A 33 6.95 -9.94 8.31
N GLY A 34 7.06 -8.76 8.91
CA GLY A 34 8.29 -7.97 8.98
C GLY A 34 8.49 -6.97 7.83
N GLN A 35 7.75 -7.09 6.73
CA GLN A 35 7.69 -6.09 5.66
C GLN A 35 6.38 -6.16 4.87
N VAL A 36 5.97 -5.04 4.27
CA VAL A 36 4.67 -4.90 3.60
C VAL A 36 4.83 -4.36 2.17
N CYS A 37 4.08 -4.90 1.22
CA CYS A 37 3.91 -4.33 -0.10
C CYS A 37 2.49 -3.78 -0.25
N ILE A 38 2.38 -2.49 -0.58
CA ILE A 38 1.10 -1.80 -0.79
C ILE A 38 0.88 -1.63 -2.29
N LEU A 39 -0.11 -2.34 -2.83
CA LEU A 39 -0.49 -2.31 -4.24
C LEU A 39 -1.64 -1.31 -4.44
N ILE A 40 -1.36 -0.21 -5.15
CA ILE A 40 -2.37 0.80 -5.47
C ILE A 40 -3.02 0.47 -6.81
N GLU A 41 -4.32 0.18 -6.76
CA GLU A 41 -5.14 -0.05 -7.96
C GLU A 41 -5.49 1.28 -8.62
N THR A 42 -5.10 1.42 -9.89
CA THR A 42 -5.42 2.62 -10.66
C THR A 42 -6.78 2.48 -11.32
N LYS A 43 -7.73 3.29 -10.85
CA LYS A 43 -9.04 3.46 -11.47
C LYS A 43 -9.30 4.95 -11.57
N ILE A 44 -9.24 5.53 -12.76
CA ILE A 44 -9.62 6.94 -12.95
C ILE A 44 -11.10 6.95 -13.35
N ASP A 45 -11.95 7.45 -12.46
CA ASP A 45 -13.35 7.70 -12.73
C ASP A 45 -13.83 8.95 -11.98
N GLU A 46 -15.10 9.32 -12.13
CA GLU A 46 -15.68 10.51 -11.49
C GLU A 46 -15.61 10.48 -9.94
N PHE A 47 -15.45 9.30 -9.34
CA PHE A 47 -15.33 9.10 -7.90
C PHE A 47 -13.86 8.90 -7.45
N ASN A 48 -12.96 8.59 -8.38
CA ASN A 48 -11.51 8.51 -8.16
C ASN A 48 -10.74 9.44 -9.11
N PRO A 49 -10.68 10.75 -8.78
CA PRO A 49 -10.01 11.75 -9.61
C PRO A 49 -8.49 11.76 -9.43
N TYR A 50 -7.91 10.86 -8.62
CA TYR A 50 -6.51 10.95 -8.20
C TYR A 50 -5.65 9.88 -8.86
N GLY A 51 -4.49 10.34 -9.36
CA GLY A 51 -3.44 9.46 -9.87
C GLY A 51 -2.67 8.76 -8.76
N PHE A 52 -1.91 7.74 -9.17
CA PHE A 52 -1.04 6.95 -8.32
C PHE A 52 -0.11 7.80 -7.44
N GLU A 53 0.48 8.87 -8.00
CA GLU A 53 1.43 9.73 -7.29
C GLU A 53 0.80 10.46 -6.11
N LYS A 54 -0.45 10.90 -6.25
CA LYS A 54 -1.14 11.60 -5.16
C LYS A 54 -1.51 10.62 -4.04
N ILE A 55 -2.01 9.44 -4.41
CA ILE A 55 -2.36 8.41 -3.43
C ILE A 55 -1.09 7.94 -2.70
N SER A 56 -0.02 7.62 -3.42
CA SER A 56 1.25 7.18 -2.81
C SER A 56 1.82 8.25 -1.87
N ALA A 57 1.83 9.52 -2.27
CA ALA A 57 2.28 10.62 -1.41
C ALA A 57 1.46 10.75 -0.12
N SER A 58 0.14 10.52 -0.19
CA SER A 58 -0.75 10.51 0.98
C SER A 58 -0.36 9.40 1.96
N ILE A 59 -0.15 8.18 1.44
CA ILE A 59 0.26 7.01 2.25
C ILE A 59 1.63 7.25 2.87
N ILE A 60 2.61 7.70 2.09
CA ILE A 60 3.98 8.00 2.58
C ILE A 60 3.92 9.05 3.68
N THR A 61 3.11 10.10 3.52
CA THR A 61 2.94 11.14 4.54
C THR A 61 2.30 10.59 5.81
N ALA A 62 1.26 9.76 5.70
CA ALA A 62 0.57 9.18 6.84
C ALA A 62 1.48 8.22 7.62
N LEU A 63 2.14 7.28 6.94
CA LEU A 63 3.05 6.32 7.55
C LEU A 63 4.34 6.98 8.06
N GLY A 64 4.81 8.03 7.39
CA GLY A 64 5.96 8.84 7.82
C GLY A 64 5.74 9.54 9.16
N LYS A 65 4.52 10.00 9.45
CA LYS A 65 4.15 10.55 10.78
C LYS A 65 4.32 9.52 11.91
N LEU A 66 4.33 8.23 11.58
CA LEU A 66 4.53 7.11 12.50
C LEU A 66 5.96 6.55 12.43
N ASN A 67 6.88 7.24 11.76
CA ASN A 67 8.28 6.85 11.55
C ASN A 67 8.50 5.59 10.70
N TYR A 68 7.52 5.21 9.88
CA TYR A 68 7.74 4.20 8.85
C TYR A 68 8.29 4.85 7.58
N VAL A 69 9.26 4.19 6.95
CA VAL A 69 10.00 4.72 5.80
C VAL A 69 9.84 3.77 4.62
N GLU A 70 9.45 4.33 3.47
CA GLU A 70 9.40 3.58 2.22
C GLU A 70 10.81 3.08 1.85
N GLY A 71 10.90 1.85 1.35
CA GLY A 71 12.15 1.13 1.11
C GLY A 71 12.79 0.55 2.39
N GLN A 72 12.20 0.78 3.57
CA GLN A 72 12.66 0.18 4.83
C GLN A 72 11.71 -0.88 5.36
N GLN A 73 10.49 -0.47 5.75
CA GLN A 73 9.44 -1.38 6.23
C GLN A 73 8.46 -1.79 5.12
N TYR A 74 8.33 -0.95 4.10
CA TYR A 74 7.36 -1.16 3.03
C TYR A 74 7.78 -0.59 1.70
N ILE A 75 7.11 -1.03 0.64
CA ILE A 75 7.18 -0.43 -0.70
C ILE A 75 5.76 -0.19 -1.22
N ILE A 76 5.61 0.77 -2.13
CA ILE A 76 4.36 1.03 -2.84
C ILE A 76 4.55 0.66 -4.32
N MET A 77 3.62 -0.11 -4.89
CA MET A 77 3.62 -0.45 -6.32
C MET A 77 2.28 -0.11 -6.96
N GLN A 78 2.31 0.37 -8.19
CA GLN A 78 1.11 0.60 -8.99
C GLN A 78 0.67 -0.71 -9.64
N VAL A 79 -0.64 -0.99 -9.60
CA VAL A 79 -1.26 -2.07 -10.36
C VAL A 79 -2.46 -1.54 -11.17
N PRO A 80 -2.84 -2.20 -12.28
CA PRO A 80 -4.04 -1.82 -13.03
C PRO A 80 -5.30 -2.09 -12.21
N ASN A 81 -6.47 -1.73 -12.73
CA ASN A 81 -7.76 -2.10 -12.17
C ASN A 81 -8.01 -3.62 -12.30
N ILE A 82 -7.50 -4.40 -11.35
CA ILE A 82 -7.58 -5.86 -11.33
C ILE A 82 -8.99 -6.29 -10.92
N THR A 83 -9.79 -6.74 -11.88
CA THR A 83 -11.19 -7.17 -11.64
C THR A 83 -11.34 -8.69 -11.53
N LYS A 84 -10.32 -9.45 -11.95
CA LYS A 84 -10.24 -10.90 -11.84
C LYS A 84 -8.80 -11.29 -11.59
N ALA A 85 -8.57 -12.14 -10.58
CA ALA A 85 -7.31 -12.80 -10.31
C ALA A 85 -7.55 -14.31 -10.24
N ILE A 86 -6.57 -15.10 -10.64
CA ILE A 86 -6.54 -16.53 -10.40
C ILE A 86 -5.69 -16.72 -9.15
N ASN A 87 -6.25 -17.40 -8.16
CA ASN A 87 -5.48 -17.91 -7.04
C ASN A 87 -5.17 -19.37 -7.38
N ASP A 88 -3.88 -19.70 -7.46
CA ASP A 88 -3.41 -21.09 -7.68
C ASP A 88 -3.76 -22.01 -6.51
#